data_AF-A0A9P6MK97-F1
#
_entry.id   AF-A0A9P6MK97-F1
#
_cell.length_a   1.000
_cell.length_b   1.000
_cell.length_c   1.000
_cell.angle_alpha   90.00
_cell.angle_beta   90.00
_cell.angle_gamma   90.00
#
_symmetry.space_group_name_H-M   'P 1'
#
loop_
_entity.id
_entity.type
_entity.pdbx_description
1 polymer ?
#
loop_
_entity_poly.entity_id
_entity_poly.type
_entity_poly.pdbx_seq_one_letter_code
_entity_poly.pdbx_strand_id
1 'polypeptide(L)'
;YHAFLRKRCVVNPARGAFHFRAPSRIFYRAIRGMIPHKTARGAAALDRIKLFEGVPPPYDRMKRMVVPSALRVLKLKPGRKYCTLKRVSHEVGWKYNDVVAKLEEKRKDKSKAFYARKKAVANIRAKVTHGQASQLTNVQEKIAALGH
;
A
#
# COMPACT_ATOMS: atom_id res chain seq x y z
N TYR A 1 0.12 -11.39 -19.55
CA TYR A 1 1.29 -11.94 -18.84
C TYR A 1 1.84 -13.21 -19.51
N HIS A 2 0.99 -14.14 -19.98
CA HIS A 2 1.41 -15.39 -20.65
C HIS A 2 2.43 -15.21 -21.78
N ALA A 3 2.31 -14.17 -22.61
CA ALA A 3 3.32 -13.88 -23.64
C ALA A 3 4.73 -13.66 -23.07
N PHE A 4 4.87 -13.03 -21.89
CA PHE A 4 6.14 -12.87 -21.21
C PHE A 4 6.67 -14.22 -20.69
N LEU A 5 5.80 -15.10 -20.18
CA LEU A 5 6.18 -16.43 -19.69
C LEU A 5 6.78 -17.33 -20.77
N ARG A 6 6.41 -17.11 -22.03
CA ARG A 6 6.98 -17.85 -23.17
C ARG A 6 8.41 -17.40 -23.51
N LYS A 7 8.86 -16.23 -23.01
CA LYS A 7 10.20 -15.71 -23.27
C LYS A 7 11.22 -16.36 -22.34
N ARG A 8 11.87 -17.44 -22.80
CA ARG A 8 12.93 -18.15 -22.07
C ARG A 8 14.23 -18.17 -22.88
N CYS A 9 15.35 -18.31 -22.20
CA CYS A 9 16.61 -18.67 -22.86
C CYS A 9 16.49 -20.10 -23.38
N VAL A 10 16.76 -20.32 -24.67
CA VAL A 10 16.57 -21.63 -25.32
C VAL A 10 17.61 -22.64 -24.82
N VAL A 11 18.86 -22.22 -24.66
CA VAL A 11 19.97 -23.12 -24.26
C VAL A 11 19.93 -23.50 -22.78
N ASN A 12 19.66 -22.55 -21.89
CA ASN A 12 19.54 -22.81 -20.45
C ASN A 12 18.49 -21.86 -19.84
N PRO A 13 17.26 -22.35 -19.58
CA PRO A 13 16.19 -21.54 -19.03
C PRO A 13 16.54 -20.85 -17.70
N ALA A 14 17.43 -21.42 -16.88
CA ALA A 14 17.82 -20.85 -15.59
C ALA A 14 18.64 -19.54 -15.72
N ARG A 15 19.34 -19.33 -16.84
CA ARG A 15 20.09 -18.09 -17.13
C ARG A 15 19.23 -16.98 -17.72
N GLY A 16 18.02 -17.30 -18.15
CA GLY A 16 17.15 -16.42 -18.92
C GLY A 16 16.36 -15.41 -18.08
N ALA A 17 15.23 -14.96 -18.63
CA ALA A 17 14.36 -14.04 -17.95
C ALA A 17 13.67 -14.72 -16.75
N PHE A 18 13.86 -14.17 -15.55
CA PHE A 18 13.10 -14.59 -14.38
C PHE A 18 11.67 -14.06 -14.43
N HIS A 19 10.70 -14.98 -14.37
CA HIS A 19 9.29 -14.64 -14.36
C HIS A 19 8.73 -14.69 -12.94
N PHE A 20 8.77 -13.57 -12.24
CA PHE A 20 8.17 -13.48 -10.90
C PHE A 20 6.66 -13.76 -10.93
N ARG A 21 6.13 -14.35 -9.86
CA ARG A 21 4.70 -14.68 -9.74
C ARG A 21 3.99 -13.78 -8.73
N ALA A 22 4.67 -13.41 -7.66
CA ALA A 22 4.10 -12.56 -6.61
C ALA A 22 3.81 -11.13 -7.12
N PRO A 23 2.66 -10.52 -6.77
CA PRO A 23 2.29 -9.15 -7.16
C PRO A 23 3.38 -8.09 -6.89
N SER A 24 3.95 -8.08 -5.69
CA SER A 24 5.06 -7.25 -5.22
C SER A 24 6.29 -7.37 -6.12
N ARG A 25 6.63 -8.57 -6.57
CA ARG A 25 7.77 -8.82 -7.46
C ARG A 25 7.48 -8.47 -8.91
N ILE A 26 6.22 -8.56 -9.34
CA ILE A 26 5.79 -8.01 -10.64
C ILE A 26 5.91 -6.48 -10.61
N PHE A 27 5.45 -5.84 -9.53
CA PHE A 27 5.57 -4.39 -9.35
C PHE A 27 7.04 -3.96 -9.24
N TYR A 28 7.88 -4.69 -8.49
CA TYR A 28 9.33 -4.50 -8.45
C TYR A 28 9.94 -4.52 -9.86
N ARG A 29 9.55 -5.49 -10.70
CA ARG A 29 10.06 -5.61 -12.06
C ARG A 29 9.62 -4.42 -12.94
N ALA A 30 8.42 -3.89 -12.73
CA ALA A 30 7.96 -2.68 -13.41
C ALA A 30 8.83 -1.46 -13.02
N ILE A 31 9.06 -1.25 -11.72
CA ILE A 31 9.94 -0.18 -11.21
C ILE A 31 11.37 -0.34 -11.73
N ARG A 32 11.94 -1.55 -11.65
CA ARG A 32 13.28 -1.87 -12.16
C ARG A 32 13.42 -1.57 -13.65
N GLY A 33 12.35 -1.67 -14.43
CA GLY A 33 12.33 -1.31 -15.85
C GLY A 33 12.42 0.20 -16.11
N MET A 34 12.01 1.02 -15.14
CA MET A 34 12.05 2.49 -15.20
C MET A 34 13.36 3.08 -14.65
N ILE A 35 14.18 2.27 -13.97
CA ILE A 35 15.42 2.70 -13.30
C ILE A 35 16.63 2.12 -14.07
N PRO A 36 17.75 2.88 -14.22
CA PRO A 36 19.00 2.38 -14.77
C PRO A 36 19.71 1.39 -13.82
N HIS A 37 19.09 0.25 -13.57
CA HIS A 37 19.42 -0.74 -12.54
C HIS A 37 20.75 -1.48 -12.74
N LYS A 38 21.42 -1.30 -13.88
CA LYS A 38 22.77 -1.84 -14.12
C LYS A 38 23.87 -0.95 -13.55
N THR A 39 23.56 0.31 -13.24
CA THR A 39 24.50 1.24 -12.59
C THR A 39 24.46 1.09 -11.07
N ALA A 40 25.56 1.41 -10.38
CA ALA A 40 25.60 1.38 -8.92
C ALA A 40 24.52 2.28 -8.28
N ARG A 41 24.29 3.48 -8.85
CA ARG A 41 23.22 4.38 -8.40
C ARG A 41 21.83 3.75 -8.54
N GLY A 42 21.57 3.08 -9.66
CA GLY A 42 20.29 2.41 -9.90
C GLY A 42 20.08 1.20 -9.00
N ALA A 43 21.14 0.43 -8.71
CA ALA A 43 21.11 -0.66 -7.75
C ALA A 43 20.77 -0.14 -6.34
N ALA A 44 21.49 0.89 -5.86
CA ALA A 44 21.23 1.51 -4.57
C ALA A 44 19.81 2.10 -4.46
N ALA A 45 19.24 2.62 -5.55
CA ALA A 45 17.85 3.09 -5.57
C ALA A 45 16.84 1.94 -5.38
N LEU A 46 17.09 0.77 -5.99
CA LEU A 46 16.24 -0.40 -5.81
C LEU A 46 16.34 -0.99 -4.40
N ASP A 47 17.52 -0.92 -3.77
CA ASP A 47 17.71 -1.42 -2.40
C ASP A 47 16.91 -0.62 -1.35
N ARG A 48 16.64 0.66 -1.62
CA ARG A 48 15.79 1.50 -0.75
C ARG A 48 14.32 1.12 -0.82
N ILE A 49 13.87 0.48 -1.90
CA ILE A 49 12.46 0.17 -2.13
C ILE A 49 12.13 -1.18 -1.51
N LYS A 50 11.18 -1.18 -0.57
CA LYS A 50 10.63 -2.40 0.05
C LYS A 50 9.18 -2.59 -0.40
N LEU A 51 8.87 -3.78 -0.90
CA LEU A 51 7.56 -4.13 -1.44
C LEU A 51 7.07 -5.42 -0.77
N PHE A 52 5.79 -5.43 -0.39
CA PHE A 52 5.20 -6.51 0.38
C PHE A 52 3.83 -6.90 -0.20
N GLU A 53 3.43 -8.14 0.07
CA GLU A 53 2.04 -8.59 -0.12
C GLU A 53 1.27 -8.39 1.19
N GLY A 54 0.12 -7.72 1.12
CA GLY A 54 -0.58 -7.29 2.33
C GLY A 54 0.21 -6.23 3.10
N VAL A 55 -0.05 -6.09 4.40
CA VAL A 55 0.59 -5.09 5.25
C VAL A 55 1.22 -5.79 6.46
N PRO A 56 2.50 -6.17 6.37
CA PRO A 56 3.17 -6.86 7.46
C PRO A 56 3.52 -5.90 8.61
N PRO A 57 3.72 -6.41 9.85
CA PRO A 57 4.38 -5.67 10.91
C PRO A 57 5.79 -5.22 10.47
N PRO A 58 6.24 -3.99 10.79
CA PRO A 58 5.62 -2.98 11.67
C PRO A 58 4.69 -1.98 10.95
N TYR A 59 4.45 -2.15 9.64
CA TYR A 59 3.72 -1.18 8.81
C TYR A 59 2.20 -1.20 9.01
N ASP A 60 1.66 -2.23 9.67
CA ASP A 60 0.24 -2.39 9.97
C ASP A 60 -0.29 -1.32 10.93
N ARG A 61 0.57 -0.78 11.79
CA ARG A 61 0.25 0.27 12.77
C ARG A 61 0.57 1.69 12.29
N MET A 62 1.23 1.84 11.15
CA MET A 62 1.63 3.14 10.61
C MET A 62 0.54 3.73 9.71
N LYS A 63 0.44 5.07 9.68
CA LYS A 63 -0.43 5.76 8.72
C LYS A 63 0.15 5.59 7.32
N ARG A 64 -0.58 4.86 6.48
CA ARG A 64 -0.21 4.64 5.08
C ARG A 64 -0.64 5.84 4.23
N MET A 65 0.23 6.24 3.32
CA MET A 65 -0.02 7.33 2.39
C MET A 65 -0.57 6.80 1.06
N VAL A 66 -1.28 7.67 0.35
CA VAL A 66 -1.84 7.40 -0.97
C VAL A 66 -1.24 8.40 -1.94
N VAL A 67 -1.00 7.98 -3.19
CA VAL A 67 -0.52 8.86 -4.27
C VAL A 67 -1.71 9.19 -5.18
N PRO A 68 -2.33 10.38 -5.08
CA PRO A 68 -3.54 10.71 -5.82
C PRO A 68 -3.34 10.66 -7.35
N SER A 69 -2.15 11.03 -7.82
CA SER A 69 -1.80 10.98 -9.24
C SER A 69 -1.73 9.57 -9.82
N ALA A 70 -1.77 8.51 -9.01
CA ALA A 70 -1.79 7.12 -9.46
C ALA A 70 -3.09 6.39 -9.08
N LEU A 71 -4.07 7.08 -8.48
CA LEU A 71 -5.32 6.45 -8.07
C LEU A 71 -6.18 6.08 -9.27
N ARG A 72 -6.53 4.79 -9.37
CA ARG A 72 -7.42 4.27 -10.41
C ARG A 72 -8.73 5.07 -10.53
N VAL A 73 -9.38 5.39 -9.41
CA VAL A 73 -10.66 6.12 -9.40
C VAL A 73 -10.56 7.52 -10.01
N LEU A 74 -9.36 8.14 -9.95
CA LEU A 74 -9.10 9.47 -10.51
C LEU A 74 -8.56 9.39 -11.94
N LYS A 75 -7.79 8.34 -12.26
CA LYS A 75 -7.07 8.23 -13.54
C LYS A 75 -7.81 7.42 -14.61
N LEU A 76 -8.80 6.62 -14.23
CA LEU A 76 -9.56 5.79 -15.17
C LEU A 76 -11.01 6.27 -15.24
N LYS A 77 -11.52 6.45 -16.47
CA LYS A 77 -12.92 6.82 -16.70
C LYS A 77 -13.87 5.75 -16.12
N PRO A 78 -14.99 6.15 -15.49
CA PRO A 78 -16.02 5.20 -15.06
C PRO A 78 -16.46 4.25 -16.20
N GLY A 79 -16.77 3.01 -15.85
CA GLY A 79 -17.19 1.97 -16.81
C GLY A 79 -16.05 1.25 -17.54
N ARG A 80 -14.80 1.71 -17.46
CA ARG A 80 -13.66 1.01 -18.07
C ARG A 80 -13.23 -0.20 -17.22
N LYS A 81 -13.14 -1.36 -17.88
CA LYS A 81 -12.67 -2.60 -17.27
C LYS A 81 -11.20 -2.45 -16.86
N TYR A 82 -10.85 -3.00 -15.70
CA TYR A 82 -9.49 -3.06 -15.19
C TYR A 82 -9.23 -4.45 -14.61
N CYS A 83 -7.96 -4.81 -14.45
CA CYS A 83 -7.56 -6.04 -13.79
C CYS A 83 -6.88 -5.73 -12.45
N THR A 84 -6.99 -6.65 -11.50
CA THR A 84 -6.28 -6.57 -10.23
C THR A 84 -5.02 -7.43 -10.32
N LEU A 85 -3.89 -6.87 -9.86
CA LEU A 85 -2.61 -7.57 -9.91
C LEU A 85 -2.64 -8.87 -9.08
N LYS A 86 -3.41 -8.90 -7.98
CA LYS A 86 -3.71 -10.08 -7.16
C LYS A 86 -4.23 -11.25 -8.02
N ARG A 87 -5.27 -11.01 -8.82
CA ARG A 87 -5.89 -12.03 -9.67
C ARG A 87 -4.92 -12.53 -10.73
N VAL A 88 -4.29 -11.62 -11.46
CA VAL A 88 -3.31 -11.96 -12.50
C VAL A 88 -2.19 -12.83 -11.91
N SER A 89 -1.67 -12.45 -10.74
CA SER A 89 -0.59 -13.17 -10.07
C SER A 89 -0.99 -14.59 -9.69
N HIS A 90 -2.21 -14.77 -9.16
CA HIS A 90 -2.73 -16.08 -8.80
C HIS A 90 -2.88 -16.99 -10.02
N GLU A 91 -3.51 -16.49 -11.09
CA GLU A 91 -3.71 -17.24 -12.35
C GLU A 91 -2.39 -17.70 -12.98
N VAL A 92 -1.29 -16.94 -12.79
CA VAL A 92 0.02 -17.27 -13.37
C VAL A 92 0.89 -18.15 -12.46
N GLY A 93 0.40 -18.51 -11.27
CA GLY A 93 1.05 -19.48 -10.37
C GLY A 93 1.55 -18.91 -9.04
N TRP A 94 1.02 -17.77 -8.57
CA TRP A 94 1.28 -17.30 -7.20
C TRP A 94 0.43 -18.06 -6.18
N LYS A 95 1.10 -18.81 -5.30
CA LYS A 95 0.48 -19.77 -4.37
C LYS A 95 -0.02 -19.17 -3.05
N TYR A 96 0.45 -17.98 -2.66
CA TYR A 96 0.19 -17.42 -1.32
C TYR A 96 -1.03 -16.51 -1.26
N ASN A 97 -1.90 -16.56 -2.28
CA ASN A 97 -3.08 -15.72 -2.37
C ASN A 97 -4.00 -15.86 -1.13
N ASP A 98 -4.31 -17.10 -0.76
CA ASP A 98 -5.25 -17.40 0.33
C ASP A 98 -4.63 -17.15 1.70
N VAL A 99 -3.33 -17.45 1.84
CA VAL A 99 -2.56 -17.17 3.06
C VAL A 99 -2.56 -15.67 3.35
N VAL A 100 -2.24 -14.84 2.35
CA VAL A 100 -2.25 -13.37 2.51
C VAL A 100 -3.65 -12.85 2.78
N ALA A 101 -4.69 -13.43 2.15
CA ALA A 101 -6.07 -13.04 2.42
C ALA A 101 -6.45 -13.27 3.90
N LYS A 102 -6.17 -14.46 4.43
CA LYS A 102 -6.42 -14.81 5.84
C LYS A 102 -5.66 -13.90 6.82
N LEU A 103 -4.41 -13.56 6.51
CA LEU A 103 -3.61 -12.64 7.35
C LEU A 103 -4.16 -11.21 7.30
N GLU A 104 -4.58 -10.74 6.13
CA GLU A 104 -5.18 -9.40 5.97
C GLU A 104 -6.54 -9.28 6.65
N GLU A 105 -7.35 -10.34 6.68
CA GLU A 105 -8.60 -10.39 7.46
C GLU A 105 -8.31 -10.21 8.96
N LYS A 106 -7.42 -11.04 9.52
CA LYS A 106 -6.98 -10.90 10.93
C LYS A 106 -6.45 -9.49 11.23
N ARG A 107 -5.71 -8.88 10.29
CA ARG A 107 -5.20 -7.51 10.45
C ARG A 107 -6.33 -6.48 10.43
N LYS A 108 -7.32 -6.63 9.55
CA LYS A 108 -8.48 -5.73 9.46
C LYS A 108 -9.35 -5.79 10.73
N ASP A 109 -9.52 -6.97 11.32
CA ASP A 109 -10.28 -7.12 12.57
C ASP A 109 -9.63 -6.35 13.72
N LYS A 110 -8.30 -6.50 13.89
CA LYS A 110 -7.51 -5.72 14.85
C LYS A 110 -7.61 -4.22 14.58
N SER A 111 -7.53 -3.82 13.31
CA SER A 111 -7.66 -2.42 12.89
C SER A 111 -9.05 -1.85 13.16
N LYS A 112 -10.11 -2.65 13.02
CA LYS A 112 -11.50 -2.27 13.29
C LYS A 112 -11.70 -2.02 14.80
N ALA A 113 -11.19 -2.92 15.64
CA ALA A 113 -11.22 -2.76 17.09
C ALA A 113 -10.43 -1.52 17.56
N PHE A 114 -9.25 -1.26 16.97
CA PHE A 114 -8.50 -0.03 17.22
C PHE A 114 -9.28 1.22 16.82
N TYR A 115 -9.89 1.23 15.63
CA TYR A 115 -10.64 2.38 15.13
C TYR A 115 -11.89 2.68 15.97
N ALA A 116 -12.62 1.66 16.42
CA ALA A 116 -13.76 1.81 17.31
C ALA A 116 -13.37 2.50 18.63
N ARG A 117 -12.27 2.04 19.26
CA ARG A 117 -11.71 2.69 20.46
C ARG A 117 -11.28 4.12 20.19
N LYS A 118 -10.58 4.36 19.07
CA LYS A 118 -10.16 5.72 18.67
C LYS A 118 -11.34 6.66 18.49
N LYS A 119 -12.43 6.20 17.87
CA LYS A 119 -13.66 6.98 17.68
C LYS A 119 -14.35 7.28 19.01
N ALA A 120 -14.46 6.29 19.91
CA ALA A 120 -15.02 6.50 21.24
C ALA A 120 -14.23 7.54 22.05
N VAL A 121 -12.90 7.44 22.07
CA VAL A 121 -12.02 8.41 22.73
C VAL A 121 -12.15 9.80 22.10
N ALA A 122 -12.23 9.90 20.77
CA ALA A 122 -12.43 11.18 20.09
C ALA A 122 -13.77 11.84 20.47
N ASN A 123 -14.85 11.05 20.56
CA ASN A 123 -16.16 11.55 20.98
C ASN A 123 -16.16 12.03 22.44
N ILE A 124 -15.51 11.28 23.34
CA ILE A 124 -15.37 11.68 24.75
C ILE A 124 -14.57 12.98 24.83
N ARG A 125 -13.44 13.07 24.12
CA ARG A 125 -12.61 14.28 24.06
C ARG A 125 -13.42 15.48 23.57
N ALA A 126 -14.21 15.33 22.51
CA ALA A 126 -15.06 16.40 22.00
C ALA A 126 -16.10 16.87 23.04
N LYS A 127 -16.74 15.94 23.76
CA LYS A 127 -17.68 16.29 24.84
C LYS A 127 -17.00 17.05 25.99
N VAL A 128 -15.83 16.59 26.43
CA VAL A 128 -15.06 17.25 27.50
C VAL A 128 -14.60 18.63 27.06
N THR A 129 -14.05 18.77 25.85
CA THR A 129 -13.63 20.06 25.30
C THR A 129 -14.80 21.03 25.18
N HIS A 130 -15.98 20.57 24.75
CA HIS A 130 -17.18 21.41 24.72
C HIS A 130 -17.64 21.81 26.13
N GLY A 131 -17.62 20.88 27.09
CA GLY A 131 -17.98 21.17 28.49
C GLY A 131 -17.05 22.17 29.19
N GLN A 132 -15.78 22.24 28.77
CA GLN A 132 -14.77 23.17 29.30
C GLN A 132 -14.52 24.39 28.39
N ALA A 133 -15.40 24.67 27.43
CA ALA A 133 -15.19 25.72 26.43
C ALA A 133 -14.91 27.11 27.04
N SER A 134 -15.58 27.45 28.15
CA SER A 134 -15.38 28.72 28.86
C SER A 134 -13.98 28.88 29.47
N GLN A 135 -13.31 27.77 29.81
CA GLN A 135 -11.94 27.78 30.35
C GLN A 135 -10.89 27.84 29.24
N LEU A 136 -11.27 27.58 28.00
CA LEU A 136 -10.37 27.46 26.84
C LEU A 136 -10.42 28.67 25.91
N THR A 137 -11.34 29.63 26.12
CA THR A 137 -11.55 30.82 25.27
C THR A 137 -10.25 31.58 24.96
N ASN A 138 -9.48 31.96 25.97
CA ASN A 138 -8.21 32.69 25.78
C ASN A 138 -7.19 31.92 24.93
N VAL A 139 -7.19 30.59 25.00
CA VAL A 139 -6.30 29.74 24.19
C VAL A 139 -6.84 29.64 22.77
N GLN A 140 -8.16 29.49 22.63
CA GLN A 140 -8.84 29.34 21.35
C GLN A 140 -8.77 30.62 20.51
N GLU A 141 -8.85 31.79 21.13
CA GLU A 141 -8.66 33.10 20.47
C GLU A 141 -7.24 33.24 19.90
N LYS A 142 -6.22 32.81 20.66
CA LYS A 142 -4.82 32.81 20.18
C LYS A 142 -4.61 31.83 19.03
N ILE A 143 -5.25 30.66 19.08
CA ILE A 143 -5.19 29.65 17.99
C ILE A 143 -5.92 30.18 16.75
N ALA A 144 -7.08 30.81 16.92
CA ALA A 144 -7.85 31.40 15.83
C ALA A 144 -7.11 32.56 15.16
N ALA A 145 -6.39 33.39 15.94
CA ALA A 145 -5.53 34.44 15.39
C ALA A 145 -4.39 33.90 14.50
N LEU A 146 -3.99 32.64 14.68
CA LEU A 146 -3.02 31.94 13.85
C LEU A 146 -3.68 31.21 12.65
N GLY A 147 -5.00 31.31 12.47
CA GLY A 147 -5.74 30.68 11.39
C GLY A 147 -5.99 29.18 11.58
N HIS A 148 -5.99 28.70 12.82
CA HIS A 148 -6.20 27.30 13.20
C HIS A 148 -7.56 27.06 13.86
#